data_AF-A0A0B7H295-F1
#
_entry.id   AF-A0A0B7H295-F1
#
_cell.length_a   1.000
_cell.length_b   1.000
_cell.length_c   1.000
_cell.angle_alpha   90.00
_cell.angle_beta   90.00
_cell.angle_gamma   90.00
#
_symmetry.space_group_name_H-M   'P 1'
#
loop_
_entity.id
_entity.type
_entity.pdbx_description
1 polymer ?
#
loop_
_entity_poly.entity_id
_entity_poly.type
_entity_poly.pdbx_seq_one_letter_code
_entity_poly.pdbx_strand_id
1 'polypeptide(L)'
;MKFINYEDVKKLTRQDLIKEIKAKANKISEIKLGDFLFTDDGSFAPTHGVYLFLNENKEVLYVGKNSARSYIERIPAHFDVRFAAWMNSFFMDYIKAKNINITPNLIRNMYNSSEVQNQIKKM
;
A
#
# COMPACT_ATOMS: atom_id res chain seq x y z
N MET A 1 -12.20 -2.99 -2.92
CA MET A 1 -11.62 -1.63 -2.76
C MET A 1 -12.65 -0.65 -3.27
N LYS A 2 -12.99 0.41 -2.52
CA LYS A 2 -13.96 1.41 -2.98
C LYS A 2 -13.22 2.67 -3.44
N PHE A 3 -13.46 3.06 -4.67
CA PHE A 3 -12.93 4.30 -5.23
C PHE A 3 -13.77 5.47 -4.75
N ILE A 4 -13.09 6.59 -4.48
CA ILE A 4 -13.73 7.84 -4.13
C ILE A 4 -13.29 8.85 -5.19
N ASN A 5 -14.23 9.42 -5.94
CA ASN A 5 -13.90 10.40 -6.95
C ASN A 5 -13.46 11.71 -6.29
N TYR A 6 -12.43 12.36 -6.86
CA TYR A 6 -11.97 13.66 -6.38
C TYR A 6 -13.09 14.71 -6.40
N GLU A 7 -13.93 14.70 -7.43
CA GLU A 7 -15.02 15.67 -7.58
C GLU A 7 -16.05 15.58 -6.44
N ASP A 8 -16.26 14.38 -5.88
CA ASP A 8 -17.17 14.16 -4.76
C ASP A 8 -16.59 14.69 -3.44
N VAL A 9 -15.26 14.74 -3.32
CA VAL A 9 -14.59 15.06 -2.05
C VAL A 9 -13.86 16.39 -2.02
N LYS A 10 -13.69 17.07 -3.16
CA LYS A 10 -12.90 18.31 -3.27
C LYS A 10 -13.40 19.46 -2.39
N LYS A 11 -14.67 19.43 -1.96
CA LYS A 11 -15.29 20.44 -1.08
C LYS A 11 -15.43 19.98 0.37
N LEU A 12 -15.07 18.73 0.68
CA LEU A 12 -15.20 18.22 2.04
C LEU A 12 -14.16 18.87 2.96
N THR A 13 -14.55 19.08 4.21
CA THR A 13 -13.58 19.40 5.25
C THR A 13 -12.67 18.20 5.51
N ARG A 14 -11.54 18.43 6.19
CA ARG A 14 -10.64 17.34 6.60
C ARG A 14 -11.37 16.28 7.43
N GLN A 15 -12.26 16.69 8.33
CA GLN A 15 -12.99 15.77 9.21
C GLN A 15 -13.99 14.92 8.42
N ASP A 16 -14.71 15.55 7.49
CA ASP A 16 -15.69 14.85 6.64
C ASP A 16 -15.00 13.88 5.68
N LEU A 17 -13.86 14.29 5.10
CA LEU A 17 -13.05 13.41 4.25
C LEU A 17 -12.58 12.17 5.02
N ILE A 18 -12.10 12.34 6.26
CA ILE A 18 -11.69 11.20 7.10
C ILE A 18 -12.88 10.28 7.38
N LYS A 19 -14.05 10.85 7.70
CA LYS A 19 -15.27 10.08 7.94
C LYS A 19 -15.68 9.27 6.71
N GLU A 20 -15.63 9.89 5.53
CA GLU A 20 -15.96 9.28 4.25
C GLU A 20 -15.01 8.11 3.90
N ILE A 21 -13.70 8.33 4.04
CA ILE A 21 -12.68 7.29 3.84
C ILE A 21 -12.93 6.11 4.78
N LYS A 22 -13.15 6.37 6.08
CA LYS A 22 -13.39 5.31 7.07
C LYS A 22 -14.69 4.55 6.84
N ALA A 23 -15.71 5.20 6.28
CA ALA A 23 -16.98 4.56 5.93
C ALA A 23 -16.86 3.63 4.71
N LYS A 24 -16.01 3.98 3.75
CA LYS A 24 -15.81 3.24 2.49
C LYS A 24 -14.63 2.26 2.49
N ALA A 25 -13.78 2.29 3.51
CA ALA A 25 -12.66 1.36 3.65
C ALA A 25 -13.14 -0.10 3.75
N ASN A 26 -12.54 -0.98 2.94
CA ASN A 26 -12.80 -2.42 2.98
C ASN A 26 -11.69 -3.11 3.76
N LYS A 27 -11.98 -4.28 4.34
CA LYS A 27 -10.91 -5.11 4.89
C LYS A 27 -10.07 -5.67 3.75
N ILE A 28 -8.75 -5.81 3.96
CA ILE A 28 -7.85 -6.39 2.96
C ILE A 28 -8.34 -7.78 2.52
N SER A 29 -8.83 -8.60 3.45
CA SER A 29 -9.37 -9.94 3.19
C SER A 29 -10.61 -9.95 2.28
N GLU A 30 -11.27 -8.81 2.10
CA GLU A 30 -12.48 -8.66 1.29
C GLU A 30 -12.18 -8.08 -0.10
N ILE A 31 -10.95 -7.59 -0.33
CA ILE A 31 -10.55 -6.98 -1.58
C ILE A 31 -10.25 -8.07 -2.62
N LYS A 32 -10.91 -7.99 -3.77
CA LYS A 32 -10.69 -8.87 -4.91
C LYS A 32 -9.81 -8.20 -5.96
N LEU A 33 -9.22 -9.01 -6.84
CA LEU A 33 -8.44 -8.50 -7.97
C LEU A 33 -9.26 -7.56 -8.86
N GLY A 34 -10.52 -7.92 -9.12
CA GLY A 34 -11.44 -7.11 -9.91
C GLY A 34 -11.63 -5.69 -9.36
N ASP A 35 -11.55 -5.51 -8.05
CA ASP A 35 -11.68 -4.20 -7.40
C ASP A 35 -10.52 -3.24 -7.71
N PHE A 36 -9.40 -3.74 -8.26
CA PHE A 36 -8.29 -2.89 -8.71
C PHE A 36 -8.39 -2.54 -10.19
N LEU A 37 -9.23 -3.25 -10.92
CA LEU A 37 -9.36 -3.17 -12.38
C LEU A 37 -10.65 -2.44 -12.79
N PHE A 38 -11.70 -2.55 -11.98
CA PHE A 38 -13.02 -2.04 -12.27
C PHE A 38 -13.61 -1.25 -11.10
N THR A 39 -14.42 -0.25 -11.42
CA THR A 39 -15.32 0.43 -10.47
C THR A 39 -16.60 -0.37 -10.24
N ASP A 40 -17.40 0.04 -9.25
CA ASP A 40 -18.64 -0.66 -8.86
C ASP A 40 -19.67 -0.77 -10.01
N ASP A 41 -19.62 0.14 -10.99
CA ASP A 41 -20.47 0.14 -12.20
C ASP A 41 -19.90 -0.70 -13.37
N GLY A 42 -18.77 -1.38 -13.15
CA GLY A 42 -18.10 -2.21 -14.15
C GLY A 42 -17.23 -1.44 -15.15
N SER A 43 -17.11 -0.12 -15.03
CA SER A 43 -16.16 0.66 -15.84
C SER A 43 -14.72 0.46 -15.34
N PHE A 44 -13.73 0.85 -16.14
CA PHE A 44 -12.32 0.68 -15.76
C PHE A 44 -11.94 1.58 -14.59
N ALA A 45 -11.22 1.01 -13.63
CA ALA A 45 -10.70 1.74 -12.50
C ALA A 45 -9.70 2.82 -12.94
N PRO A 46 -9.72 4.00 -12.31
CA PRO A 46 -8.75 5.06 -12.60
C PRO A 46 -7.33 4.58 -12.26
N THR A 47 -6.34 5.05 -13.02
CA THR A 47 -4.92 4.73 -12.79
C THR A 47 -4.18 5.81 -12.00
N HIS A 48 -4.86 6.91 -11.67
CA HIS A 48 -4.31 8.08 -11.01
C HIS A 48 -5.08 8.39 -9.74
N GLY A 49 -4.35 8.61 -8.64
CA GLY A 49 -4.95 9.00 -7.37
C GLY A 49 -4.11 8.59 -6.16
N VAL A 50 -4.78 8.51 -5.01
CA VAL A 50 -4.18 8.17 -3.72
C VAL A 50 -4.91 6.95 -3.15
N TYR A 51 -4.18 6.06 -2.49
CA TYR A 51 -4.72 4.94 -1.74
C TYR A 51 -4.16 4.92 -0.33
N LEU A 52 -4.91 4.28 0.57
CA LEU A 52 -4.64 4.27 2.00
C LEU A 52 -4.71 2.83 2.49
N PHE A 53 -3.75 2.42 3.32
CA PHE A 53 -3.89 1.22 4.15
C PHE A 53 -4.25 1.65 5.56
N LEU A 54 -5.27 1.00 6.09
CA LEU A 54 -5.75 1.22 7.44
C LEU A 54 -5.58 -0.05 8.25
N ASN A 55 -5.33 0.09 9.55
CA ASN A 55 -5.39 -1.04 10.49
C ASN A 55 -6.85 -1.41 10.83
N GLU A 56 -7.02 -2.41 11.69
CA GLU A 56 -8.34 -2.87 12.14
C GLU A 56 -9.15 -1.77 12.88
N ASN A 57 -8.45 -0.82 13.51
CA ASN A 57 -9.03 0.34 14.19
C ASN A 57 -9.35 1.52 13.23
N LYS A 58 -9.20 1.32 11.91
CA LYS A 58 -9.35 2.36 10.87
C LYS A 58 -8.40 3.55 11.06
N GLU A 59 -7.21 3.30 11.56
CA GLU A 59 -6.12 4.28 11.62
C GLU A 59 -5.24 4.12 10.38
N VAL A 60 -4.78 5.24 9.81
CA VAL A 60 -3.97 5.23 8.58
C VAL A 60 -2.56 4.74 8.90
N LEU A 61 -2.17 3.62 8.30
CA LEU A 61 -0.82 3.05 8.38
C LEU A 61 0.07 3.53 7.23
N TYR A 62 -0.51 3.72 6.05
CA TYR A 62 0.23 4.05 4.85
C TYR A 62 -0.60 4.86 3.87
N VAL A 63 0.05 5.80 3.19
CA VAL A 63 -0.52 6.60 2.10
C VAL A 63 0.34 6.39 0.86
N GLY A 64 -0.27 5.90 -0.21
CA GLY A 64 0.39 5.72 -1.50
C GLY A 64 -0.21 6.61 -2.57
N LYS A 65 0.64 7.19 -3.41
CA LYS A 65 0.22 7.90 -4.62
C LYS A 65 0.48 7.03 -5.84
N ASN A 66 -0.44 7.07 -6.80
CA ASN A 66 -0.26 6.51 -8.13
C ASN A 66 -0.51 7.58 -9.19
N SER A 67 0.36 7.65 -10.19
CA SER A 67 0.30 8.69 -11.23
C SER A 67 0.80 8.22 -12.59
N ALA A 68 1.01 6.92 -12.79
CA ALA A 68 1.60 6.41 -14.04
C ALA A 68 1.39 4.92 -14.31
N ARG A 69 1.12 4.11 -13.27
CA ARG A 69 0.92 2.65 -13.40
C ARG A 69 -0.50 2.27 -13.03
N SER A 70 -0.92 1.05 -13.28
CA SER A 70 -2.15 0.51 -12.70
C SER A 70 -1.98 0.30 -11.18
N TYR A 71 -3.06 0.31 -10.40
CA TYR A 71 -2.98 0.05 -8.96
C TYR A 71 -2.46 -1.36 -8.65
N ILE A 72 -2.83 -2.34 -9.47
CA ILE A 72 -2.37 -3.73 -9.38
C ILE A 72 -0.85 -3.86 -9.51
N GLU A 73 -0.19 -3.01 -10.28
CA GLU A 73 1.28 -2.98 -10.36
C GLU A 73 1.91 -2.10 -9.27
N ARG A 74 1.29 -0.95 -8.98
CA ARG A 74 1.87 0.06 -8.10
C ARG A 74 1.87 -0.38 -6.64
N ILE A 75 0.78 -0.99 -6.17
CA ILE A 75 0.62 -1.35 -4.76
C ILE A 75 1.64 -2.43 -4.35
N PRO A 76 1.76 -3.58 -5.05
CA PRO A 76 2.74 -4.60 -4.68
C PRO A 76 4.18 -4.09 -4.73
N ALA A 77 4.52 -3.19 -5.67
CA ALA A 77 5.86 -2.61 -5.76
C ALA A 77 6.27 -1.82 -4.51
N HIS A 78 5.32 -1.32 -3.72
CA HIS A 78 5.61 -0.67 -2.44
C HIS A 78 5.81 -1.65 -1.27
N PHE A 79 5.45 -2.93 -1.43
CA PHE A 79 5.68 -3.98 -0.43
C PHE A 79 6.69 -5.02 -0.91
N ASP A 80 7.44 -4.68 -1.95
CA ASP A 80 8.46 -5.53 -2.51
C ASP A 80 9.59 -5.74 -1.49
N VAL A 81 9.78 -7.00 -1.12
CA VAL A 81 10.73 -7.44 -0.10
C VAL A 81 12.17 -7.53 -0.61
N ARG A 82 12.42 -7.31 -1.91
CA ARG A 82 13.78 -7.31 -2.48
C ARG A 82 14.61 -6.20 -1.88
N PHE A 83 15.88 -6.47 -1.56
CA PHE A 83 16.77 -5.52 -0.91
C PHE A 83 16.84 -4.14 -1.60
N ALA A 84 16.83 -4.11 -2.93
CA ALA A 84 16.90 -2.87 -3.74
C ALA A 84 15.52 -2.23 -4.01
N ALA A 85 14.43 -2.79 -3.47
CA ALA A 85 13.11 -2.21 -3.61
C ALA A 85 12.97 -0.91 -2.81
N TRP A 86 12.10 -0.03 -3.28
CA TRP A 86 11.92 1.30 -2.72
C TRP A 86 11.64 1.29 -1.20
N MET A 87 10.76 0.39 -0.73
CA MET A 87 10.37 0.34 0.67
C MET A 87 11.53 -0.13 1.57
N ASN A 88 12.34 -1.08 1.11
CA ASN A 88 13.52 -1.50 1.85
C ASN A 88 14.59 -0.40 1.91
N SER A 89 14.79 0.35 0.82
CA SER A 89 15.64 1.53 0.83
C SER A 89 15.14 2.57 1.84
N PHE A 90 13.84 2.84 1.85
CA PHE A 90 13.22 3.75 2.82
C PHE A 90 13.42 3.28 4.26
N PHE A 91 13.16 2.01 4.56
CA PHE A 91 13.38 1.45 5.91
C PHE A 91 14.83 1.58 6.34
N MET A 92 15.78 1.27 5.45
CA MET A 92 17.20 1.43 5.75
C MET A 92 17.56 2.87 6.12
N ASP A 93 17.01 3.85 5.40
CA ASP A 93 17.27 5.26 5.70
C ASP A 93 16.59 5.71 7.00
N TYR A 94 15.39 5.20 7.31
CA TYR A 94 14.73 5.43 8.59
C TYR A 94 15.53 4.85 9.77
N ILE A 95 16.01 3.61 9.64
CA ILE A 95 16.83 2.91 10.63
C ILE A 95 18.08 3.73 10.93
N LYS A 96 18.79 4.18 9.89
CA LYS A 96 19.96 5.06 10.02
C LYS A 96 19.59 6.36 10.75
N ALA A 97 18.52 7.02 10.33
CA ALA A 97 18.06 8.28 10.93
C ALA A 97 17.65 8.14 12.41
N LYS A 98 17.20 6.96 12.83
CA LYS A 98 16.82 6.64 14.21
C LYS A 98 17.96 6.03 15.04
N ASN A 99 19.16 5.89 14.47
CA ASN A 99 20.29 5.18 15.10
C ASN A 99 19.89 3.79 15.63
N ILE A 100 18.93 3.13 14.97
CA ILE A 100 18.55 1.77 15.32
C ILE A 100 19.66 0.88 14.80
N ASN A 101 20.30 0.13 15.69
CA ASN A 101 21.46 -0.67 15.34
C ASN A 101 21.02 -1.97 14.65
N ILE A 102 20.68 -1.87 13.37
CA ILE A 102 20.38 -3.02 12.52
C ILE A 102 21.59 -3.23 11.63
N THR A 103 22.28 -4.36 11.78
CA THR A 103 23.37 -4.70 10.87
C THR A 103 22.79 -4.82 9.46
N PRO A 104 23.39 -4.21 8.42
CA PRO A 104 22.91 -4.33 7.04
C PRO A 104 22.79 -5.80 6.56
N ASN A 105 23.57 -6.69 7.16
CA ASN A 105 23.46 -8.13 6.97
C ASN A 105 22.14 -8.71 7.49
N LEU A 106 21.47 -8.14 8.50
CA LEU A 106 20.21 -8.65 9.01
C LEU A 106 19.12 -8.67 7.94
N ILE A 107 18.90 -7.55 7.22
CA ILE A 107 17.87 -7.48 6.17
C ILE A 107 18.22 -8.38 4.98
N ARG A 108 19.49 -8.39 4.57
CA ARG A 108 19.99 -9.30 3.52
C ARG A 108 19.85 -10.77 3.94
N ASN A 109 20.11 -11.11 5.19
CA ASN A 109 19.98 -12.46 5.73
C ASN A 109 18.50 -12.86 5.90
N MET A 110 17.62 -11.91 6.26
CA MET A 110 16.17 -12.14 6.30
C MET A 110 15.63 -12.42 4.90
N TYR A 111 15.99 -11.60 3.89
CA TYR A 111 15.61 -11.87 2.51
C TYR A 111 16.11 -13.23 2.03
N ASN A 112 17.38 -13.55 2.29
CA ASN A 112 17.98 -14.83 1.89
C ASN A 112 17.62 -16.01 2.82
N SER A 113 16.81 -15.79 3.86
CA SER A 113 16.39 -16.86 4.74
C SER A 113 15.59 -17.90 3.95
N SER A 114 15.81 -19.17 4.25
CA SER A 114 15.09 -20.28 3.62
C SER A 114 13.57 -20.14 3.80
N GLU A 115 13.12 -19.58 4.92
CA GLU A 115 11.71 -19.29 5.19
C GLU A 115 11.11 -18.27 4.20
N VAL A 116 11.73 -17.09 4.06
CA VAL A 116 11.29 -16.05 3.12
C VAL A 116 11.40 -16.52 1.67
N GLN A 117 12.51 -17.17 1.30
CA GLN A 117 12.71 -17.69 -0.06
C GLN A 117 11.70 -18.79 -0.40
N ASN A 118 11.33 -19.65 0.55
CA ASN A 118 10.32 -20.68 0.34
C ASN A 118 8.90 -20.09 0.26
N GLN A 119 8.60 -19.00 0.98
CA GLN A 119 7.34 -18.28 0.81
C GLN A 119 7.25 -17.63 -0.58
N ILE A 120 8.31 -16.96 -1.04
CA ILE A 120 8.38 -16.35 -2.37
C ILE A 120 8.18 -17.41 -3.47
N LYS A 121 8.80 -18.60 -3.33
CA LYS A 121 8.65 -19.70 -4.31
C LYS A 121 7.24 -20.31 -4.36
N LYS A 122 6.40 -20.07 -3.35
CA LYS A 122 5.03 -20.60 -3.25
C LYS A 122 3.97 -19.60 -3.72
N MET A 123 4.35 -18.35 -3.97
CA MET A 123 3.50 -17.29 -4.54
C MET A 123 3.58 -17.33 -6.06
#